data_AF-A0AAD2AGE2-F1
#
_entry.id   AF-A0AAD2AGE2-F1
#
_cell.length_a   1.000
_cell.length_b   1.000
_cell.length_c   1.000
_cell.angle_alpha   90.00
_cell.angle_beta   90.00
_cell.angle_gamma   90.00
#
_symmetry.space_group_name_H-M   'P 1'
#
loop_
_entity.id
_entity.type
_entity.pdbx_description
1 polymer ?
#
loop_
_entity_poly.entity_id
_entity_poly.type
_entity_poly.pdbx_seq_one_letter_code
_entity_poly.pdbx_strand_id
1 'polypeptide(L)'
;MHLTLHLWTDLQHLDNEINRIKKENDRMQTELRHLSGEDITTLNYKELMVLEDALENGISSLKAKQMEFVPMMRKHNEMLEDENQGLQFKLRQMHLDPMDDHNGLENGDVYHQQGIGDYASQTPFAFRVQPMQPNLQDRF
;
A
#
# COMPACT_ATOMS: atom_id res chain seq x y z
N MET A 1 -18.80 50.04 -36.66
CA MET A 1 -19.88 50.16 -35.66
C MET A 1 -20.48 48.80 -35.27
N HIS A 2 -20.81 47.91 -36.22
CA HIS A 2 -21.41 46.59 -35.90
C HIS A 2 -20.44 45.60 -35.22
N LEU A 3 -19.20 45.51 -35.71
CA LEU A 3 -18.14 44.65 -35.12
C LEU A 3 -17.76 45.08 -33.69
N THR A 4 -17.69 46.39 -33.43
CA THR A 4 -17.36 46.94 -32.11
C THR A 4 -18.47 46.69 -31.08
N LEU A 5 -19.74 46.70 -31.51
CA LEU A 5 -20.87 46.36 -30.65
C LEU A 5 -20.86 44.86 -30.30
N HIS A 6 -20.58 44.00 -31.28
CA HIS A 6 -20.52 42.55 -31.06
C HIS A 6 -19.39 42.16 -30.09
N LEU A 7 -18.18 42.71 -30.29
CA LEU A 7 -17.05 42.50 -29.38
C LEU A 7 -17.34 42.98 -27.96
N TRP A 8 -18.06 44.09 -27.82
CA TRP A 8 -18.45 44.61 -26.50
C TRP A 8 -19.47 43.70 -25.81
N THR A 9 -20.47 43.20 -26.53
CA THR A 9 -21.44 42.23 -25.99
C THR A 9 -20.76 40.92 -25.57
N ASP A 10 -19.83 40.40 -26.37
CA ASP A 10 -19.09 39.18 -26.04
C ASP A 10 -18.22 39.37 -24.80
N LEU A 11 -17.59 40.54 -24.66
CA LEU A 11 -16.81 40.90 -23.48
C LEU A 11 -17.68 41.00 -22.22
N GLN A 12 -18.88 41.59 -22.33
CA GLN A 12 -19.85 41.60 -21.22
C GLN A 12 -20.31 40.20 -20.84
N HIS A 13 -20.59 39.35 -21.82
CA HIS A 13 -20.97 37.96 -21.55
C HIS A 13 -19.86 37.21 -20.82
N LEU A 14 -18.61 37.38 -21.26
CA LEU A 14 -17.45 36.76 -20.61
C LEU A 14 -17.24 37.28 -19.19
N ASP A 15 -17.39 38.58 -18.96
CA ASP A 15 -17.29 39.16 -17.61
C ASP A 15 -18.37 38.60 -16.68
N ASN A 16 -19.61 38.47 -17.16
CA ASN A 16 -20.70 37.85 -16.41
C ASN A 16 -20.39 36.39 -16.08
N GLU A 17 -19.83 35.63 -17.01
CA GLU A 17 -19.47 34.23 -16.79
C GLU A 17 -18.35 34.09 -15.76
N ILE A 18 -17.33 34.95 -15.83
CA ILE A 18 -16.25 35.01 -14.84
C ILE A 18 -16.83 35.31 -13.46
N ASN A 19 -17.74 36.28 -13.34
CA ASN A 19 -18.36 36.64 -12.07
C ASN A 19 -19.23 35.50 -11.51
N ARG A 20 -19.93 34.75 -12.37
CA ARG A 20 -20.69 33.56 -11.97
C ARG A 20 -19.76 32.49 -11.40
N ILE A 21 -18.69 32.16 -12.12
CA ILE A 21 -17.70 31.14 -11.70
C ILE A 21 -17.01 31.54 -10.41
N LYS A 22 -16.64 32.82 -10.23
CA LYS A 22 -16.05 33.31 -8.98
C LYS A 22 -16.99 33.10 -7.80
N LYS A 23 -18.27 33.48 -7.95
CA LYS A 23 -19.27 33.30 -6.91
C LYS A 23 -19.49 31.82 -6.57
N GLU A 24 -19.48 30.95 -7.56
CA GLU A 24 -19.58 29.50 -7.37
C GLU A 24 -18.35 28.95 -6.63
N ASN A 25 -17.15 29.42 -6.97
CA ASN A 25 -15.91 29.05 -6.28
C ASN A 25 -15.93 29.50 -4.81
N ASP A 26 -16.31 30.74 -4.54
CA ASP A 26 -16.42 31.26 -3.16
C ASP A 26 -17.41 30.46 -2.33
N ARG A 27 -18.52 30.04 -2.95
CA ARG A 27 -19.51 29.15 -2.33
C ARG A 27 -18.90 27.78 -2.03
N MET A 28 -18.23 27.15 -3.00
CA MET A 28 -17.59 25.83 -2.81
C MET A 28 -16.51 25.89 -1.72
N GLN A 29 -15.71 26.95 -1.66
CA GLN A 29 -14.71 27.13 -0.61
C GLN A 29 -15.35 27.22 0.77
N THR A 30 -16.49 27.90 0.87
CA THR A 30 -17.25 27.98 2.13
C THR A 30 -17.80 26.61 2.51
N GLU A 31 -18.35 25.86 1.56
CA GLU A 31 -18.80 24.47 1.79
C GLU A 31 -17.65 23.55 2.23
N LEU A 32 -16.45 23.69 1.66
CA LEU A 32 -15.27 22.93 2.08
C LEU A 32 -14.84 23.24 3.51
N ARG A 33 -14.89 24.51 3.95
CA ARG A 33 -14.64 24.88 5.35
C ARG A 33 -15.64 24.21 6.29
N HIS A 34 -16.92 24.19 5.94
CA HIS A 34 -17.91 23.50 6.76
C HIS A 34 -17.64 21.99 6.84
N LEU A 35 -17.30 21.37 5.71
CA LEU A 35 -16.92 19.95 5.66
C LEU A 35 -15.65 19.64 6.47
N SER A 36 -14.71 20.58 6.58
CA SER A 36 -13.51 20.43 7.43
C SER A 36 -13.77 20.70 8.92
N GLY A 37 -14.98 21.10 9.31
CA GLY A 37 -15.32 21.43 10.69
C GLY A 37 -15.07 22.89 11.07
N GLU A 38 -14.79 23.76 10.11
CA GLU A 38 -14.63 25.20 10.30
C GLU A 38 -15.96 25.95 10.14
N ASP A 39 -16.06 27.15 10.71
CA ASP A 39 -17.23 28.05 10.61
C ASP A 39 -18.60 27.42 10.98
N ILE A 40 -18.61 26.31 11.72
CA ILE A 40 -19.83 25.54 12.04
C ILE A 40 -20.91 26.37 12.75
N THR A 41 -20.49 27.33 13.59
CA THR A 41 -21.42 28.23 14.30
C THR A 41 -22.18 29.18 13.38
N THR A 42 -21.77 29.31 12.11
CA THR A 42 -22.47 30.13 11.11
C THR A 42 -23.69 29.40 10.51
N LEU A 43 -23.77 28.08 10.68
CA LEU A 43 -24.84 27.25 10.11
C LEU A 43 -26.04 27.18 11.05
N ASN A 44 -27.24 27.18 10.46
CA ASN A 44 -28.46 26.88 11.18
C ASN A 44 -28.69 25.37 11.31
N TYR A 45 -29.67 24.97 12.14
CA TYR A 45 -29.92 23.55 12.44
C TYR A 45 -30.23 22.70 11.19
N LYS A 46 -30.89 23.26 10.15
CA LYS A 46 -31.19 22.51 8.93
C LYS A 46 -29.94 22.27 8.10
N GLU A 47 -29.07 23.28 8.03
CA GLU A 47 -27.80 23.20 7.31
C GLU A 47 -26.85 22.22 8.00
N LEU A 48 -26.81 22.22 9.33
CA LEU A 48 -26.06 21.23 10.11
C LEU A 48 -26.55 19.80 9.87
N MET A 49 -27.86 19.58 9.80
CA MET A 49 -28.43 18.26 9.50
C MET A 49 -28.03 17.75 8.10
N VAL A 50 -28.01 18.63 7.09
CA VAL A 50 -27.55 18.29 5.74
C VAL A 50 -26.05 18.00 5.73
N LEU A 51 -25.25 18.76 6.48
CA LEU A 51 -23.81 18.55 6.60
C LEU A 51 -23.51 17.20 7.27
N GLU A 52 -24.22 16.87 8.35
CA GLU A 52 -24.07 15.60 9.06
C GLU A 52 -24.39 14.40 8.16
N ASP A 53 -25.53 14.44 7.46
CA ASP A 53 -25.91 13.38 6.50
C ASP A 53 -24.86 13.22 5.39
N ALA A 54 -24.34 14.33 4.84
CA ALA A 54 -23.28 14.28 3.83
C ALA A 54 -21.99 13.64 4.37
N LEU A 55 -21.58 13.97 5.60
CA LEU A 55 -20.40 13.40 6.26
C LEU A 55 -20.59 11.91 6.59
N GLU A 56 -21.74 11.53 7.13
CA GLU A 56 -22.06 10.13 7.45
C GLU A 56 -22.05 9.25 6.19
N ASN A 57 -22.67 9.74 5.10
CA ASN A 57 -22.65 9.07 3.80
C ASN A 57 -21.23 8.98 3.23
N GLY A 58 -20.43 10.04 3.34
CA GLY A 58 -19.03 10.06 2.92
C GLY A 58 -18.17 9.03 3.67
N ILE A 59 -18.29 8.98 5.00
CA ILE A 59 -17.57 8.01 5.85
C ILE A 59 -17.99 6.58 5.53
N SER A 60 -19.30 6.34 5.36
CA SER A 60 -19.83 5.02 5.03
C SER A 60 -19.30 4.53 3.68
N SER A 61 -19.28 5.41 2.67
CA SER A 61 -18.75 5.12 1.34
C SER A 61 -17.24 4.84 1.37
N LEU A 62 -16.48 5.60 2.16
CA LEU A 62 -15.04 5.38 2.32
C LEU A 62 -14.75 4.02 2.97
N LYS A 63 -15.46 3.68 4.04
CA LYS A 63 -15.34 2.37 4.71
C LYS A 63 -15.68 1.22 3.76
N ALA A 64 -16.75 1.35 2.99
CA ALA A 64 -17.12 0.35 1.97
C ALA A 64 -15.97 0.12 0.98
N LYS A 65 -15.41 1.22 0.44
CA LYS A 65 -14.27 1.14 -0.49
C LYS A 65 -13.01 0.54 0.15
N GLN A 66 -12.72 0.85 1.41
CA GLN A 66 -11.59 0.22 2.12
C GLN A 66 -11.79 -1.29 2.28
N MET A 67 -13.03 -1.72 2.56
CA MET A 67 -13.36 -3.14 2.74
C MET A 67 -13.30 -3.96 1.45
N GLU A 68 -13.39 -3.34 0.27
CA GLU A 68 -13.23 -4.04 -1.02
C GLU A 68 -11.84 -4.68 -1.17
N PHE A 69 -10.81 -4.14 -0.52
CA PHE A 69 -9.44 -4.64 -0.61
C PHE A 69 -9.19 -5.89 0.26
N VAL A 70 -9.94 -6.05 1.34
CA VAL A 70 -9.80 -7.16 2.29
C VAL A 70 -9.93 -8.54 1.64
N PRO A 71 -10.96 -8.86 0.83
CA PRO A 71 -11.07 -10.18 0.20
C PRO A 71 -9.97 -10.44 -0.83
N MET A 72 -9.51 -9.40 -1.55
CA MET A 72 -8.40 -9.52 -2.50
C MET A 72 -7.10 -9.92 -1.78
N MET A 73 -6.79 -9.25 -0.67
CA MET A 73 -5.60 -9.56 0.13
C MET A 73 -5.68 -10.94 0.77
N ARG A 74 -6.87 -11.33 1.27
CA ARG A 74 -7.08 -12.66 1.83
C ARG A 74 -6.79 -13.75 0.80
N LYS A 75 -7.37 -13.62 -0.40
CA LYS A 75 -7.15 -14.57 -1.50
C LYS A 75 -5.68 -14.62 -1.92
N HIS A 76 -5.01 -13.47 -1.98
CA HIS A 76 -3.57 -13.43 -2.27
C HIS A 76 -2.75 -14.18 -1.22
N ASN A 77 -3.08 -14.01 0.07
CA ASN A 77 -2.42 -14.73 1.16
C ASN A 77 -2.64 -16.24 1.08
N GLU A 78 -3.88 -16.68 0.82
CA GLU A 78 -4.21 -18.11 0.63
C GLU A 78 -3.38 -18.73 -0.51
N MET A 79 -3.27 -18.06 -1.65
CA MET A 79 -2.46 -18.55 -2.78
C MET A 79 -0.97 -18.66 -2.44
N LEU A 80 -0.42 -17.71 -1.68
CA LEU A 80 0.98 -17.74 -1.23
C LEU A 80 1.23 -18.87 -0.23
N GLU A 81 0.28 -19.12 0.67
CA GLU A 81 0.36 -20.23 1.62
C GLU A 81 0.35 -21.58 0.90
N ASP A 82 -0.54 -21.75 -0.09
CA ASP A 82 -0.62 -22.95 -0.91
C ASP A 82 0.67 -23.19 -1.71
N GLU A 83 1.24 -22.15 -2.33
CA GLU A 83 2.50 -22.23 -3.05
C GLU A 83 3.65 -22.63 -2.12
N ASN A 84 3.74 -22.00 -0.95
CA ASN A 84 4.76 -22.31 0.05
C ASN A 84 4.64 -23.76 0.55
N GLN A 85 3.43 -24.24 0.82
CA GLN A 85 3.17 -25.64 1.18
C GLN A 85 3.63 -26.60 0.07
N GLY A 86 3.32 -26.28 -1.20
CA GLY A 86 3.75 -27.05 -2.35
C GLY A 86 5.27 -27.11 -2.51
N LEU A 87 5.96 -25.98 -2.31
CA LEU A 87 7.43 -25.91 -2.33
C LEU A 87 8.05 -26.72 -1.18
N GLN A 88 7.52 -26.61 0.03
CA GLN A 88 7.98 -27.40 1.17
C GLN A 88 7.79 -28.90 0.95
N PHE A 89 6.68 -29.31 0.32
CA PHE A 89 6.46 -30.70 -0.04
C PHE A 89 7.51 -31.22 -1.05
N LYS A 90 7.77 -30.46 -2.12
CA LYS A 90 8.82 -30.79 -3.11
C LYS A 90 10.20 -30.86 -2.47
N LEU A 91 10.52 -29.92 -1.57
CA LEU A 91 11.79 -29.91 -0.85
C LEU A 91 11.95 -31.15 0.03
N ARG A 92 10.91 -31.58 0.74
CA ARG A 92 10.91 -32.83 1.50
C ARG A 92 11.08 -34.05 0.59
N GLN A 93 10.43 -34.08 -0.56
CA GLN A 93 10.58 -35.16 -1.53
C GLN A 93 12.02 -35.26 -2.05
N MET A 94 12.66 -34.14 -2.42
CA MET A 94 14.07 -34.14 -2.84
C MET A 94 15.06 -34.57 -1.75
N HIS A 95 14.77 -34.30 -0.47
CA HIS A 95 15.60 -34.77 0.65
C HIS A 95 15.38 -36.25 0.97
N LEU A 96 14.24 -36.82 0.54
CA LEU A 96 13.87 -38.21 0.76
C LEU A 96 14.16 -39.10 -0.46
N ASP A 97 14.31 -38.53 -1.65
CA ASP A 97 14.89 -39.24 -2.79
C ASP A 97 16.35 -39.55 -2.45
N PRO A 98 16.73 -40.83 -2.34
CA PRO A 98 18.13 -41.18 -2.39
C PRO A 98 18.63 -40.60 -3.71
N MET A 99 19.66 -39.75 -3.66
CA MET A 99 20.45 -39.43 -4.84
C MET A 99 20.64 -40.72 -5.62
N ASP A 100 20.13 -40.76 -6.84
CA ASP A 100 20.36 -41.82 -7.81
C ASP A 100 21.87 -41.84 -8.05
N ASP A 101 22.57 -42.57 -7.18
CA ASP A 101 23.99 -42.87 -7.24
C ASP A 101 24.19 -43.93 -8.33
N HIS A 102 23.87 -43.52 -9.54
CA HIS A 102 24.17 -44.24 -10.77
C HIS A 102 24.90 -43.36 -11.75
N ASN A 103 25.96 -42.69 -11.27
CA ASN A 103 27.14 -42.43 -12.09
C ASN A 103 28.34 -41.98 -11.25
N GLY A 104 29.29 -42.89 -11.00
CA GLY A 104 30.61 -42.51 -10.53
C GLY A 104 31.23 -43.50 -9.56
N LEU A 105 31.68 -44.64 -10.08
CA LEU A 105 32.69 -45.45 -9.40
C LEU A 105 33.86 -44.57 -8.92
N GLU A 106 34.45 -44.98 -7.80
CA GLU A 106 35.79 -44.62 -7.32
C GLU A 106 35.90 -43.37 -6.42
N ASN A 107 35.71 -43.56 -5.11
CA ASN A 107 36.81 -43.53 -4.10
C ASN A 107 36.32 -43.14 -2.69
N GLY A 108 36.69 -43.97 -1.70
CA GLY A 108 37.01 -43.49 -0.36
C GLY A 108 35.98 -43.70 0.76
N ASP A 109 36.15 -44.84 1.45
CA ASP A 109 36.06 -44.99 2.91
C ASP A 109 34.67 -44.90 3.57
N VAL A 110 34.04 -46.06 3.85
CA VAL A 110 34.16 -46.83 5.11
C VAL A 110 33.55 -46.08 6.30
N TYR A 111 32.34 -46.54 6.66
CA TYR A 111 31.72 -46.62 7.99
C TYR A 111 32.32 -45.75 9.10
N HIS A 112 31.49 -45.00 9.85
CA HIS A 112 31.33 -45.20 11.30
C HIS A 112 30.13 -44.41 11.85
N GLN A 113 29.19 -45.18 12.38
CA GLN A 113 28.14 -44.77 13.30
C GLN A 113 28.77 -44.58 14.71
N GLN A 114 28.14 -43.71 15.53
CA GLN A 114 28.27 -43.58 16.99
C GLN A 114 29.51 -42.89 17.60
N GLY A 115 29.22 -41.94 18.50
CA GLY A 115 30.14 -41.60 19.59
C GLY A 115 30.07 -40.14 20.02
N ILE A 116 29.59 -39.94 21.25
CA ILE A 116 29.73 -38.70 22.03
C ILE A 116 31.23 -38.40 22.22
N GLY A 117 31.65 -37.16 22.03
CA GLY A 117 33.01 -36.75 22.40
C GLY A 117 33.41 -35.41 21.79
N ASP A 118 33.68 -34.44 22.66
CA ASP A 118 34.32 -33.17 22.36
C ASP A 118 35.54 -33.35 21.44
N TYR A 119 35.73 -32.46 20.46
CA TYR A 119 37.00 -31.80 20.14
C TYR A 119 36.84 -30.97 18.86
N ALA A 120 37.20 -29.70 18.97
CA ALA A 120 37.23 -28.74 17.89
C ALA A 120 38.13 -29.20 16.74
N SER A 121 37.60 -29.18 15.50
CA SER A 121 38.39 -28.91 14.29
C SER A 121 37.48 -28.59 13.10
N GLN A 122 37.54 -27.32 12.72
CA GLN A 122 37.44 -26.83 11.34
C GLN A 122 36.07 -26.94 10.66
N THR A 123 35.17 -26.03 11.02
CA THR A 123 34.11 -25.56 10.12
C THR A 123 34.73 -24.64 9.06
N PRO A 124 34.80 -25.00 7.76
CA PRO A 124 34.96 -23.99 6.73
C PRO A 124 33.60 -23.27 6.61
N PHE A 125 33.60 -21.95 6.41
CA PHE A 125 32.42 -21.07 6.31
C PHE A 125 31.84 -20.54 7.65
N ALA A 126 32.67 -19.83 8.42
CA ALA A 126 32.15 -18.84 9.36
C ALA A 126 31.64 -17.59 8.59
N PHE A 127 30.33 -17.37 8.58
CA PHE A 127 29.72 -16.13 8.06
C PHE A 127 30.14 -14.94 8.94
N ARG A 128 30.99 -14.05 8.42
CA ARG A 128 31.28 -12.76 9.05
C ARG A 128 30.18 -11.77 8.65
N VAL A 129 29.17 -11.62 9.49
CA VAL A 129 28.30 -10.43 9.46
C VAL A 129 29.10 -9.25 10.04
N GLN A 130 29.46 -8.29 9.18
CA GLN A 130 29.94 -6.99 9.66
C GLN A 130 28.75 -6.28 10.33
N PRO A 131 28.94 -5.62 11.49
CA PRO A 131 27.89 -4.79 12.06
C PRO A 131 27.60 -3.64 11.11
N MET A 132 26.36 -3.57 10.61
CA MET A 132 25.85 -2.37 9.95
C MET A 132 25.78 -1.25 11.00
N GLN A 133 26.69 -0.29 10.93
CA GLN A 133 26.55 0.95 11.69
C GLN A 133 25.53 1.85 10.99
N PRO A 134 24.44 2.27 11.67
CA PRO A 134 23.58 3.32 11.14
C PRO A 134 24.20 4.67 11.49
N ASN A 135 24.80 5.36 10.53
CA ASN A 135 25.02 6.80 10.68
C ASN A 135 23.67 7.50 10.49
N LEU A 136 23.00 7.79 11.61
CA LEU A 136 22.06 8.91 11.68
C LEU A 136 22.86 10.20 11.52
N GLN A 137 22.58 10.94 10.46
CA GLN A 137 22.71 12.40 10.48
C GLN A 137 21.50 12.99 9.77
N ASP A 138 20.49 13.30 10.59
CA ASP A 138 19.65 14.47 10.37
C ASP A 138 20.57 15.70 10.30
N ARG A 139 20.44 16.48 9.23
CA ARG A 139 20.82 17.88 9.23
C ARG A 139 19.67 18.68 8.65
N PHE A 140 18.97 19.37 9.55
CA PHE A 140 18.36 20.67 9.27
C PHE A 140 19.46 21.68 8.92
#